data_AF-A0A941UMR7-F1
#
_entry.id   AF-A0A941UMR7-F1
#
_cell.length_a   1.000
_cell.length_b   1.000
_cell.length_c   1.000
_cell.angle_alpha   90.00
_cell.angle_beta   90.00
_cell.angle_gamma   90.00
#
_symmetry.space_group_name_H-M   'P 1'
#
loop_
_entity.id
_entity.type
_entity.pdbx_description
1 polymer ?
#
loop_
_entity_poly.entity_id
_entity_poly.type
_entity_poly.pdbx_seq_one_letter_code
_entity_poly.pdbx_strand_id
1 'polypeptide(L)' 'KNTFTPMRHYFFVEKKWPLEGKKMAFALATGFVWESADKYSGELATAKQGSSTQIILRPNIEF' A
#
# COMPACT_ATOMS: atom_id res chain seq x y z
N LYS A 1 -28.01 -10.28 -6.17
CA LYS A 1 -27.21 -10.40 -4.92
C LYS A 1 -25.91 -9.65 -5.15
N ASN A 2 -25.66 -8.56 -4.42
CA ASN A 2 -24.39 -7.85 -4.54
C ASN A 2 -23.36 -8.56 -3.64
N THR A 3 -22.34 -9.15 -4.25
CA THR A 3 -21.21 -9.75 -3.54
C THR A 3 -20.15 -8.68 -3.36
N PHE A 4 -19.90 -8.27 -2.12
CA PHE A 4 -18.79 -7.36 -1.81
C PHE A 4 -17.50 -8.17 -1.70
N THR A 5 -16.63 -8.07 -2.68
CA THR A 5 -15.30 -8.68 -2.63
C THR A 5 -14.25 -7.63 -2.22
N PRO A 6 -13.35 -7.96 -1.28
CA PRO A 6 -12.26 -7.06 -0.91
C PRO A 6 -11.33 -6.83 -2.11
N MET A 7 -11.26 -5.60 -2.61
CA MET A 7 -10.47 -5.27 -3.80
C MET A 7 -9.00 -5.02 -3.47
N ARG A 8 -8.70 -4.34 -2.36
CA ARG A 8 -7.33 -3.97 -1.99
C ARG A 8 -7.19 -3.74 -0.48
N HIS A 9 -6.11 -4.27 0.09
CA HIS A 9 -5.74 -4.09 1.49
C HIS A 9 -4.36 -3.45 1.61
N TYR A 10 -4.24 -2.52 2.54
CA TYR A 10 -3.01 -1.81 2.84
C TYR A 10 -2.61 -2.09 4.28
N PHE A 11 -1.37 -2.51 4.47
CA PHE A 11 -0.77 -2.62 5.80
C PHE A 11 0.55 -1.88 5.79
N PHE A 12 0.71 -0.93 6.71
CA PHE A 12 1.92 -0.13 6.85
C PHE A 12 2.30 0.00 8.32
N VAL A 13 3.60 -0.11 8.59
CA VAL A 13 4.21 0.28 9.85
C VAL A 13 5.12 1.45 9.55
N GLU A 14 4.96 2.52 10.31
CA GLU A 14 5.73 3.74 10.15
C GLU A 14 6.60 4.00 11.37
N LYS A 15 7.83 4.44 11.11
CA LYS A 15 8.73 4.92 12.14
C LYS A 15 9.18 6.34 11.83
N LYS A 16 9.10 7.20 12.84
CA LYS A 16 9.56 8.58 12.78
C LYS A 16 10.77 8.77 13.69
N TRP A 17 11.78 9.48 13.18
CA TRP A 17 12.96 9.91 13.91
C TRP A 17 13.00 11.44 13.88
N PRO A 18 12.81 12.11 15.04
CA PRO A 18 13.00 13.55 15.11
C PRO A 18 14.46 13.89 14.85
N LEU A 19 14.73 14.90 14.01
CA LEU A 19 16.07 15.41 13.77
C LEU A 19 16.35 16.52 14.78
N GLU A 20 17.00 16.15 15.89
CA GLU A 20 17.34 17.09 16.96
C GLU A 20 18.07 18.34 16.43
N GLY A 21 17.72 19.50 16.96
CA GLY A 21 18.26 20.80 16.53
C GLY A 21 17.65 21.37 15.25
N LYS A 22 16.73 20.66 14.59
CA LYS A 22 15.94 21.17 13.45
C LYS A 22 14.45 20.88 13.70
N LYS A 23 13.57 21.76 13.21
CA LYS A 23 12.12 21.47 13.16
C LYS A 23 11.85 20.51 11.98
N MET A 24 12.45 19.33 12.03
CA MET A 24 12.37 18.35 10.94
C MET A 24 12.31 16.93 11.52
N ALA A 25 11.64 16.03 10.83
CA ALA A 25 11.62 14.61 11.17
C ALA A 25 11.82 13.75 9.92
N PHE A 26 12.64 12.71 10.04
CA PHE A 26 12.72 11.67 9.03
C PHE A 26 11.68 10.59 9.35
N ALA A 27 10.85 10.24 8.37
CA ALA A 27 9.84 9.20 8.52
C ALA A 27 10.06 8.11 7.47
N LEU A 28 9.92 6.85 7.89
CA LEU A 28 9.99 5.69 7.01
C LEU A 28 8.78 4.80 7.27
N ALA A 29 7.92 4.65 6.27
CA ALA A 29 6.88 3.65 6.27
C ALA A 29 7.30 2.44 5.43
N THR A 30 7.09 1.25 5.98
CA THR A 30 7.25 -0.03 5.28
C THR A 30 5.95 -0.80 5.38
N GLY A 31 5.59 -1.52 4.33
CA GLY A 31 4.31 -2.19 4.29
C GLY A 31 4.11 -3.05 3.07
N PHE A 32 2.92 -3.63 2.98
CA PHE A 32 2.51 -4.37 1.80
C PHE A 32 1.10 -3.98 1.37
N VAL A 33 0.87 -4.10 0.08
CA VAL A 33 -0.43 -3.94 -0.57
C VAL A 33 -0.81 -5.27 -1.16
N TRP A 34 -1.97 -5.77 -0.75
CA TRP A 34 -2.58 -6.94 -1.35
C TRP A 34 -3.75 -6.50 -2.21
N GLU A 35 -3.81 -6.94 -3.46
CA GLU A 35 -4.85 -6.60 -4.43
C GLU A 35 -5.49 -7.87 -4.98
N SER A 36 -6.83 -7.94 -4.91
CA SER A 36 -7.62 -9.05 -5.42
C SER A 36 -7.75 -8.98 -6.94
N ALA A 37 -7.79 -10.15 -7.58
CA ALA A 37 -8.00 -10.29 -9.03
C ALA A 37 -9.40 -9.82 -9.47
N ASP A 38 -10.39 -9.85 -8.57
CA ASP A 38 -11.80 -9.51 -8.84
C ASP A 38 -12.04 -8.01 -9.05
N LYS A 39 -10.99 -7.20 -9.11
CA LYS A 39 -11.12 -5.76 -9.29
C LYS A 39 -11.58 -5.35 -10.69
N TYR A 40 -11.35 -6.20 -11.69
CA TYR A 40 -11.68 -5.92 -13.08
C TYR A 40 -12.62 -6.99 -13.62
N SER A 41 -13.67 -6.57 -14.33
CA SER A 41 -14.59 -7.45 -15.06
C SER A 41 -14.32 -7.38 -16.57
N GLY A 42 -14.69 -8.44 -17.31
CA GLY A 42 -14.53 -8.48 -18.77
C GLY A 42 -13.09 -8.79 -19.21
N GLU A 43 -12.71 -8.37 -20.42
CA GLU A 43 -11.42 -8.72 -21.04
C GLU A 43 -10.18 -8.28 -20.24
N LEU A 44 -10.34 -7.27 -19.38
CA LEU A 44 -9.30 -6.78 -18.47
C LEU A 44 -9.02 -7.73 -17.29
N ALA A 45 -9.97 -8.62 -16.95
CA ALA A 45 -9.79 -9.64 -15.91
C ALA A 45 -8.83 -10.73 -16.38
N THR A 46 -8.88 -11.09 -17.67
CA THR A 46 -8.08 -12.15 -18.28
C THR A 46 -6.58 -11.83 -18.24
N ALA A 47 -6.21 -10.55 -18.29
CA ALA A 47 -4.82 -10.09 -18.24
C ALA A 47 -4.20 -10.13 -16.84
N LYS A 48 -5.00 -10.23 -15.78
CA LYS A 48 -4.55 -10.23 -14.38
C LYS A 48 -5.20 -11.39 -13.60
N GLN A 49 -4.95 -12.61 -14.05
CA GLN A 49 -5.37 -13.81 -13.34
C GLN A 49 -4.46 -14.04 -12.11
N GLY A 50 -4.82 -13.46 -10.96
CA GLY A 50 -4.16 -13.75 -9.68
C GLY A 50 -4.14 -12.58 -8.70
N SER A 51 -4.14 -12.88 -7.40
CA SER A 51 -3.93 -11.87 -6.35
C SER A 51 -2.48 -11.37 -6.38
N SER A 52 -2.30 -10.05 -6.33
CA SER A 52 -0.97 -9.42 -6.33
C SER A 52 -0.62 -8.94 -4.94
N THR A 53 0.59 -9.24 -4.47
CA THR A 53 1.16 -8.65 -3.25
C THR A 53 2.37 -7.81 -3.62
N GLN A 54 2.40 -6.56 -3.18
CA GLN A 54 3.50 -5.62 -3.41
C GLN A 54 4.05 -5.14 -2.08
N ILE A 55 5.36 -5.14 -1.93
CA ILE A 55 6.03 -4.54 -0.78
C ILE A 55 6.34 -3.09 -1.12
N ILE A 56 6.07 -2.17 -0.20
CA ILE A 56 6.24 -0.74 -0.39
C ILE A 56 7.16 -0.17 0.68
N LEU A 57 8.13 0.62 0.25
CA LEU A 57 8.98 1.47 1.09
C LEU A 57 8.65 2.94 0.78
N ARG A 58 8.32 3.73 1.80
CA ARG A 58 7.95 5.14 1.68
C ARG A 58 8.82 6.00 2.60
N PRO A 59 10.00 6.45 2.14
CA PRO A 59 10.77 7.46 2.85
C PRO A 59 10.10 8.83 2.74
N ASN A 60 10.11 9.61 3.82
CA ASN A 60 9.58 10.96 3.87
C ASN A 60 10.42 11.86 4.80
N ILE A 61 10.41 13.18 4.53
CA ILE A 61 10.97 14.21 5.40
C ILE A 61 9.83 15.17 5.74
N GLU A 62 9.54 15.32 7.03
CA GLU A 62 8.51 16.22 7.56
C GLU A 62 9.19 17.50 8.11
N PHE A 63 8.56 18.66 7.92
CA PHE A 63 9.07 19.99 8.28
C PHE A 63 8.06 20.73 9.17
#